data_AF-A0A0M0BMK8-F1
#
_entry.id   AF-A0A0M0BMK8-F1
#
_cell.length_a   1.000
_cell.length_b   1.000
_cell.length_c   1.000
_cell.angle_alpha   90.00
_cell.angle_beta   90.00
_cell.angle_gamma   90.00
#
_symmetry.space_group_name_H-M   'P 1'
#
loop_
_entity.id
_entity.type
_entity.pdbx_description
1 polymer ?
#
loop_
_entity_poly.entity_id
_entity_poly.type
_entity_poly.pdbx_seq_one_letter_code
_entity_poly.pdbx_strand_id
1 'polypeptide(L)' 'KEENAEIIAVSINTAPAKNNIPALMSAIESAGLKGKVTIMIGGAAVDKDDADEIGALFGETREEAVALAKKALGK' A
#
# COMPACT_ATOMS: atom_id res chain seq x y z
N LYS A 1 -11.83 7.00 0.30
CA LYS A 1 -12.29 8.15 1.12
C LYS A 1 -13.74 7.96 1.53
N GLU A 2 -14.65 7.74 0.57
CA GLU A 2 -16.09 7.52 0.83
C GLU A 2 -16.34 6.43 1.88
N GLU A 3 -15.60 5.32 1.76
CA GLU A 3 -15.73 4.17 2.67
C GLU A 3 -14.98 4.30 4.00
N ASN A 4 -14.28 5.41 4.26
CA ASN A 4 -13.43 5.58 5.46
C ASN A 4 -12.48 4.39 5.73
N ALA A 5 -11.97 3.76 4.67
CA ALA A 5 -11.09 2.60 4.77
C ALA A 5 -9.82 2.93 5.58
N GLU A 6 -9.47 2.03 6.50
CA GLU A 6 -8.25 2.13 7.32
C GLU A 6 -6.99 1.70 6.53
N ILE A 7 -7.16 0.81 5.55
CA ILE A 7 -6.09 0.28 4.69
C ILE A 7 -6.48 0.42 3.22
N ILE A 8 -5.54 0.89 2.40
CA ILE A 8 -5.60 0.82 0.94
C ILE A 8 -4.56 -0.21 0.47
N ALA A 9 -5.02 -1.36 -0.02
CA ALA A 9 -4.17 -2.40 -0.58
C ALA A 9 -4.12 -2.28 -2.11
N VAL A 10 -2.92 -2.28 -2.69
CA VAL A 10 -2.71 -2.10 -4.13
C VAL A 10 -1.88 -3.25 -4.69
N SER A 11 -2.41 -3.95 -5.68
CA SER A 11 -1.70 -5.03 -6.39
C SER A 11 -1.03 -4.50 -7.65
N ILE A 12 0.28 -4.69 -7.77
CA ILE A 12 1.12 -4.22 -8.88
C ILE A 12 1.86 -5.42 -9.47
N ASN A 13 1.37 -5.89 -10.62
CA ASN A 13 1.85 -7.14 -11.22
C ASN A 13 2.82 -6.95 -12.39
N THR A 14 2.93 -5.74 -12.95
CA THR A 14 3.77 -5.47 -14.11
C THR A 14 4.77 -4.36 -13.82
N ALA A 15 5.99 -4.48 -14.33
CA ALA A 15 7.02 -3.45 -14.22
C ALA A 15 6.54 -2.04 -14.64
N PRO A 16 5.82 -1.84 -15.78
CA PRO A 16 5.32 -0.51 -16.13
C PRO A 16 4.30 0.04 -15.13
N ALA A 17 3.56 -0.81 -14.41
CA ALA A 17 2.61 -0.35 -13.40
C ALA A 17 3.30 0.27 -12.17
N LYS A 18 4.58 -0.07 -11.89
CA LYS A 18 5.37 0.60 -10.85
C LYS A 18 5.48 2.11 -11.07
N ASN A 19 5.50 2.54 -12.34
CA ASN A 19 5.57 3.97 -12.69
C ASN A 19 4.35 4.78 -12.21
N ASN A 20 3.27 4.11 -11.80
CA ASN A 20 2.08 4.75 -11.24
C ASN A 20 2.16 4.98 -9.72
N ILE A 21 3.14 4.39 -9.03
CA ILE A 21 3.30 4.56 -7.57
C ILE A 21 3.41 6.03 -7.16
N PRO A 22 4.22 6.89 -7.84
CA PRO A 22 4.28 8.31 -7.49
C PRO A 22 2.93 9.03 -7.64
N ALA A 23 2.18 8.70 -8.69
CA ALA A 23 0.86 9.29 -8.95
C ALA A 23 -0.15 8.85 -7.88
N LEU A 24 -0.12 7.58 -7.45
CA LEU A 24 -0.92 7.07 -6.35
C LEU A 24 -0.63 7.83 -5.05
N MET A 25 0.65 7.97 -4.69
CA MET A 25 1.06 8.68 -3.47
C MET A 25 0.64 10.15 -3.50
N SER A 26 0.78 10.81 -4.64
CA SER A 26 0.32 12.19 -4.84
C SER A 26 -1.20 12.32 -4.69
N ALA A 27 -1.98 11.35 -5.19
CA ALA A 27 -3.43 11.34 -5.03
C ALA A 27 -3.85 11.15 -3.56
N ILE A 28 -3.16 10.28 -2.81
CA ILE A 28 -3.41 10.06 -1.38
C ILE A 28 -3.09 11.32 -0.57
N GLU A 29 -1.98 12.00 -0.89
CA GLU A 29 -1.59 13.26 -0.25
C GLU A 29 -2.58 14.38 -0.58
N SER A 30 -2.94 14.54 -1.86
CA SER A 30 -3.92 15.54 -2.31
C SER A 30 -5.31 15.32 -1.71
N ALA A 31 -5.69 14.06 -1.45
CA ALA A 31 -6.92 13.72 -0.75
C ALA A 31 -6.86 13.99 0.77
N GLY A 32 -5.70 14.39 1.30
CA GLY A 32 -5.47 14.63 2.73
C GLY A 32 -5.53 13.35 3.56
N LEU A 33 -5.22 12.20 2.95
CA LEU A 33 -5.28 10.86 3.56
C LEU A 33 -3.91 10.36 4.06
N LYS A 34 -2.81 11.04 3.67
CA LYS A 34 -1.47 10.71 4.16
C LYS A 34 -1.43 10.72 5.69
N GLY A 35 -0.94 9.63 6.28
CA GLY A 35 -0.89 9.43 7.74
C GLY A 35 -2.23 9.09 8.41
N LYS A 36 -3.34 9.07 7.67
CA LYS A 36 -4.67 8.65 8.17
C LYS A 36 -5.05 7.24 7.72
N VAL A 37 -4.55 6.83 6.56
CA VAL A 37 -4.75 5.49 6.00
C VAL A 37 -3.42 4.79 5.89
N THR A 38 -3.40 3.49 6.19
CA THR A 38 -2.25 2.64 5.95
C THR A 38 -2.26 2.21 4.49
N ILE A 39 -1.11 2.33 3.82
CA ILE A 39 -0.94 1.87 2.44
C ILE A 39 -0.25 0.52 2.49
N MET A 40 -0.72 -0.43 1.67
CA MET A 40 -0.09 -1.72 1.48
C MET A 40 0.05 -2.02 0.00
N ILE A 41 1.21 -2.47 -0.44
CA ILE A 41 1.46 -2.90 -1.82
C ILE A 41 1.86 -4.38 -1.87
N GLY A 42 1.61 -5.01 -3.01
CA GLY A 42 2.05 -6.37 -3.29
C GLY A 42 1.86 -6.71 -4.76
N GLY A 43 2.30 -7.89 -5.19
CA GLY A 43 2.21 -8.33 -6.58
C GLY A 43 3.57 -8.63 -7.19
N ALA A 44 3.59 -9.28 -8.37
CA ALA A 44 4.81 -9.86 -8.91
C ALA A 44 5.89 -8.86 -9.34
N ALA A 45 5.57 -7.57 -9.46
CA ALA A 45 6.49 -6.54 -9.92
C ALA A 45 7.03 -5.65 -8.79
N VAL A 46 6.55 -5.82 -7.56
CA VAL A 46 6.99 -5.03 -6.42
C VAL A 46 7.57 -5.92 -5.34
N ASP A 47 8.49 -5.35 -4.58
CA ASP A 47 9.11 -5.98 -3.43
C ASP A 47 9.00 -5.07 -2.19
N LYS A 48 9.69 -5.47 -1.13
CA LYS A 48 9.71 -4.73 0.12
C LYS A 48 10.43 -3.38 -0.02
N ASP A 49 11.49 -3.30 -0.80
CA ASP A 49 12.25 -2.05 -0.98
C ASP A 49 11.35 -0.98 -1.63
N ASP A 50 10.55 -1.37 -2.63
CA ASP A 50 9.55 -0.48 -3.24
C ASP A 50 8.53 0.09 -2.24
N ALA A 51 8.13 -0.74 -1.26
CA ALA A 51 7.17 -0.33 -0.24
C ALA A 51 7.81 0.58 0.79
N ASP A 52 9.03 0.27 1.22
CA ASP A 52 9.80 1.06 2.18
C ASP A 52 10.11 2.45 1.63
N GLU A 53 10.42 2.58 0.33
CA GLU A 53 10.66 3.87 -0.35
C GLU A 53 9.46 4.84 -0.24
N ILE A 54 8.24 4.31 -0.19
CA ILE A 54 7.00 5.10 -0.11
C ILE A 54 6.35 5.07 1.28
N GLY A 55 6.95 4.36 2.24
CA GLY A 55 6.37 4.17 3.57
C GLY A 55 5.08 3.34 3.59
N ALA A 56 4.96 2.39 2.66
CA ALA A 56 3.86 1.42 2.60
C ALA A 56 4.27 0.08 3.25
N LEU A 57 3.29 -0.74 3.59
CA LEU A 57 3.51 -2.13 3.98
C LEU A 57 3.65 -3.00 2.73
N PHE A 58 4.50 -4.01 2.79
CA PHE A 58 4.61 -5.06 1.77
C PHE A 58 4.18 -6.39 2.37
N GLY A 59 3.32 -7.12 1.66
CA GLY A 59 3.00 -8.51 2.00
C GLY A 59 3.46 -9.43 0.88
N GLU A 60 4.47 -10.27 1.17
CA GLU A 60 5.01 -11.21 0.18
C GLU A 60 4.00 -12.33 -0.15
N THR A 61 3.22 -12.73 0.84
CA THR A 61 2.16 -13.74 0.73
C THR A 61 0.82 -13.19 1.21
N ARG A 62 -0.28 -13.86 0.84
CA ARG A 62 -1.62 -13.44 1.28
C ARG A 62 -1.74 -13.49 2.79
N GLU A 63 -1.22 -14.55 3.40
CA GLU A 63 -1.24 -14.78 4.83
C GLU A 63 -0.43 -13.71 5.58
N GLU A 64 0.76 -13.36 5.07
CA GLU A 64 1.59 -12.31 5.66
C GLU A 64 0.93 -10.93 5.52
N ALA A 65 0.37 -10.61 4.36
CA ALA A 65 -0.36 -9.36 4.15
C ALA A 65 -1.51 -9.19 5.16
N VAL A 66 -2.26 -10.27 5.42
CA VAL A 66 -3.33 -10.27 6.44
C VAL A 66 -2.77 -10.04 7.84
N ALA A 67 -1.67 -10.70 8.21
CA ALA A 67 -1.06 -10.52 9.52
C ALA A 67 -0.55 -9.09 9.73
N LEU A 68 0.11 -8.52 8.72
CA LEU A 68 0.61 -7.15 8.73
C LEU A 68 -0.54 -6.14 8.81
N ALA A 69 -1.61 -6.36 8.04
CA ALA A 69 -2.80 -5.54 8.06
C ALA A 69 -3.44 -5.51 9.46
N LYS A 70 -3.63 -6.68 10.09
CA LYS A 70 -4.16 -6.77 11.47
C LYS A 70 -3.27 -6.02 12.47
N LYS A 71 -1.96 -6.23 12.39
CA LYS A 71 -0.98 -5.55 13.24
C LYS A 71 -1.02 -4.03 13.10
N ALA A 72 -1.13 -3.53 11.86
CA ALA A 72 -1.22 -2.09 11.59
C ALA A 72 -2.48 -1.45 12.20
N LEU A 73 -3.56 -2.23 12.32
CA LEU A 73 -4.81 -1.80 12.95
C LEU A 73 -4.86 -2.08 14.46
N GLY A 74 -3.82 -2.66 15.05
CA GLY A 74 -3.79 -3.05 16.46
C GLY A 74 -4.76 -4.19 16.81
N LYS A 75 -5.05 -5.09 15.86
CA LYS A 75 -5.97 -6.24 15.99
C LYS A 75 -5.25 -7.57 16.06
#